data_AF-A0A9D8GW80-F1
#
_entry.id   AF-A0A9D8GW80-F1
#
_cell.length_a   1.000
_cell.length_b   1.000
_cell.length_c   1.000
_cell.angle_alpha   90.00
_cell.angle_beta   90.00
_cell.angle_gamma   90.00
#
_symmetry.space_group_name_H-M   'P 1'
#
loop_
_entity.id
_entity.type
_entity.pdbx_description
1 polymer ?
#
loop_
_entity_poly.entity_id
_entity_poly.type
_entity_poly.pdbx_seq_one_letter_code
_entity_poly.pdbx_strand_id
1 'polypeptide(L)' 'MNTASGAFFTWLLGLIFVVGGIVFLIFLGDNNLLFGLPYLVIGLLLCYGAWRLGKSAARRAAEEAAALEDEAYSTPRVE' A
#
# COMPACT_ATOMS: atom_id res chain seq x y z
N MET A 1 -5.58 8.27 -13.54
CA MET A 1 -5.88 7.18 -12.56
C MET A 1 -5.66 7.73 -11.17
N ASN A 2 -6.63 7.55 -10.26
CA ASN A 2 -6.55 8.09 -8.91
C ASN A 2 -5.39 7.40 -8.15
N THR A 3 -4.44 8.17 -7.60
CA THR A 3 -3.22 7.65 -6.95
C THR A 3 -3.53 6.67 -5.82
N ALA A 4 -4.67 6.87 -5.13
CA ALA A 4 -5.19 5.97 -4.11
C ALA A 4 -5.51 4.57 -4.66
N SER A 5 -6.14 4.47 -5.84
CA SER A 5 -6.45 3.18 -6.49
C SER A 5 -5.17 2.44 -6.92
N GLY A 6 -4.14 3.17 -7.35
CA GLY A 6 -2.85 2.59 -7.72
C GLY A 6 -2.09 2.00 -6.52
N ALA A 7 -2.13 2.68 -5.38
CA ALA A 7 -1.53 2.18 -4.14
C ALA A 7 -2.24 0.92 -3.63
N PHE A 8 -3.58 0.92 -3.63
CA PHE A 8 -4.38 -0.25 -3.26
C PHE A 8 -4.10 -1.45 -4.18
N PHE A 9 -4.06 -1.24 -5.49
CA PHE A 9 -3.75 -2.31 -6.45
C PHE A 9 -2.34 -2.87 -6.25
N THR A 10 -1.35 -2.00 -6.04
CA THR A 10 0.04 -2.42 -5.78
C THR A 10 0.14 -3.22 -4.47
N TRP A 11 -0.62 -2.82 -3.45
CA TRP A 11 -0.69 -3.56 -2.18
C TRP A 11 -1.33 -4.94 -2.35
N LEU A 12 -2.47 -5.02 -3.05
CA LEU A 12 -3.14 -6.28 -3.36
C LEU A 12 -2.24 -7.22 -4.19
N LEU A 13 -1.58 -6.68 -5.22
CA LEU A 13 -0.66 -7.43 -6.05
C LEU A 13 0.54 -7.94 -5.24
N GLY A 14 1.13 -7.08 -4.40
CA GLY A 14 2.21 -7.47 -3.49
C GLY A 14 1.78 -8.61 -2.55
N LEU A 15 0.57 -8.54 -2.00
CA LEU A 15 0.04 -9.57 -1.11
C LEU A 15 -0.10 -10.93 -1.81
N ILE A 16 -0.57 -10.95 -3.06
CA ILE A 16 -0.65 -12.17 -3.88
C ILE A 16 0.74 -12.79 -4.07
N PHE A 17 1.76 -11.97 -4.36
CA PHE A 17 3.13 -12.44 -4.51
C PHE A 17 3.73 -12.97 -3.20
N VAL A 18 3.44 -12.34 -2.06
CA VAL A 18 3.87 -12.84 -0.74
C VAL A 18 3.22 -14.19 -0.47
N VAL A 19 1.90 -14.31 -0.61
CA VAL A 19 1.17 -15.56 -0.38
C VAL A 19 1.67 -16.65 -1.33
N GLY A 20 1.81 -16.34 -2.63
CA GLY A 20 2.36 -17.27 -3.61
C GLY A 20 3.77 -17.71 -3.28
N GLY A 21 4.65 -16.78 -2.87
CA GLY A 21 6.01 -17.08 -2.43
C GLY A 21 6.05 -18.03 -1.23
N ILE A 22 5.19 -17.81 -0.22
CA ILE A 22 5.05 -18.70 0.94
C ILE A 22 4.55 -20.09 0.49
N VAL A 23 3.55 -20.16 -0.38
CA VAL A 23 3.04 -21.42 -0.90
C VAL A 23 4.13 -22.18 -1.64
N PHE A 24 4.89 -21.52 -2.51
CA PHE A 24 6.04 -22.14 -3.20
C PHE A 24 7.13 -22.58 -2.22
N LEU A 25 7.39 -21.83 -1.15
CA LEU A 25 8.36 -22.23 -0.14
C LEU A 25 7.95 -23.53 0.59
N ILE A 26 6.66 -23.69 0.87
CA ILE A 26 6.14 -24.83 1.64
C ILE A 26 5.91 -26.05 0.76
N PHE A 27 5.33 -25.88 -0.44
CA PHE A 27 4.89 -27.00 -1.27
C PHE A 27 5.94 -27.51 -2.25
N LEU A 28 6.95 -26.70 -2.59
CA LEU A 28 7.90 -27.04 -3.65
C LEU A 28 9.17 -27.67 -3.08
N GLY A 29 9.07 -28.84 -2.45
CA GLY A 29 10.14 -29.57 -1.73
C GLY A 29 11.60 -29.18 -2.01
N ASP A 30 12.15 -29.54 -3.18
CA ASP A 30 13.59 -29.35 -3.48
C ASP A 30 13.95 -27.99 -4.10
N ASN A 31 13.00 -27.34 -4.79
CA ASN A 31 13.25 -26.08 -5.52
C ASN A 31 12.50 -24.87 -4.92
N ASN A 32 11.94 -25.04 -3.73
CA ASN A 32 11.22 -24.05 -2.95
C ASN A 32 11.96 -22.75 -2.79
N LEU A 33 13.26 -22.77 -2.53
CA LEU A 33 14.05 -21.54 -2.42
C LEU A 33 14.23 -20.86 -3.79
N LEU A 34 14.42 -21.63 -4.85
CA LEU A 34 14.66 -21.10 -6.19
C LEU A 34 13.43 -20.35 -6.73
N PHE A 35 12.23 -20.84 -6.44
CA PHE A 35 10.98 -20.25 -6.92
C PHE A 35 10.26 -19.41 -5.85
N GLY A 36 10.25 -19.85 -4.60
CA GLY A 36 9.55 -19.17 -3.51
C GLY A 36 10.24 -17.89 -3.05
N LEU A 37 11.57 -17.89 -2.89
CA LEU A 37 12.33 -16.71 -2.45
C LEU A 37 12.17 -15.49 -3.39
N PRO A 38 12.35 -15.59 -4.72
CA PRO A 38 12.21 -14.42 -5.59
C PRO A 38 10.78 -13.88 -5.60
N TYR A 39 9.77 -14.75 -5.55
CA TYR A 39 8.37 -14.32 -5.45
C TYR A 39 8.10 -13.60 -4.12
N LEU A 40 8.65 -14.11 -3.02
CA LEU A 40 8.54 -13.47 -1.70
C LEU A 40 9.20 -12.09 -1.67
N VAL A 41 10.39 -11.96 -2.26
CA VAL A 41 11.14 -10.71 -2.35
C VAL A 41 10.37 -9.68 -3.17
N ILE A 42 9.83 -10.05 -4.33
CA ILE A 42 9.00 -9.16 -5.16
C ILE A 42 7.75 -8.72 -4.39
N GLY A 43 7.06 -9.64 -3.74
CA GLY A 43 5.87 -9.34 -2.93
C GLY A 43 6.16 -8.36 -1.81
N LEU A 44 7.26 -8.55 -1.07
CA LEU A 44 7.70 -7.65 -0.01
C LEU A 44 8.06 -6.26 -0.54
N LEU A 45 8.75 -6.19 -1.69
CA LEU A 45 9.09 -4.93 -2.35
C LEU A 45 7.85 -4.14 -2.76
N LEU A 46 6.86 -4.82 -3.34
CA LEU A 46 5.58 -4.20 -3.73
C LEU A 46 4.81 -3.71 -2.50
N CYS A 47 4.73 -4.52 -1.44
CA CYS A 47 4.11 -4.11 -0.18
C CYS A 47 4.81 -2.90 0.46
N TYR A 48 6.14 -2.89 0.47
CA TYR A 48 6.92 -1.76 0.99
C TYR A 48 6.73 -0.49 0.15
N GLY A 49 6.73 -0.62 -1.18
CA GLY A 49 6.45 0.48 -2.10
C GLY A 49 5.05 1.06 -1.90
N ALA A 50 4.04 0.19 -1.79
CA ALA A 50 2.66 0.59 -1.51
C ALA A 50 2.52 1.29 -0.15
N TRP A 51 3.18 0.78 0.90
CA TRP A 51 3.18 1.40 2.22
C TRP A 51 3.84 2.79 2.20
N ARG A 52 4.97 2.94 1.51
CA ARG A 52 5.64 4.23 1.35
C ARG A 52 4.78 5.23 0.57
N LEU A 53 4.11 4.80 -0.50
CA LEU A 53 3.17 5.63 -1.24
C LEU A 53 1.96 6.03 -0.39
N GLY A 54 1.40 5.08 0.35
CA GLY A 54 0.28 5.31 1.26
C GLY A 54 0.60 6.31 2.36
N LYS A 55 1.81 6.25 2.94
CA LYS A 55 2.25 7.22 3.97
C LYS A 55 2.35 8.65 3.43
N SER A 56 2.81 8.81 2.19
CA SER A 56 2.86 10.12 1.52
C SER A 56 1.46 10.63 1.17
N ALA A 57 0.55 9.75 0.75
CA ALA A 57 -0.84 10.11 0.47
C ALA A 57 -1.62 10.45 1.75
N ALA A 58 -1.40 9.72 2.84
CA ALA A 58 -2.02 9.97 4.15
C ALA A 58 -1.57 11.31 4.74
N ARG A 59 -0.31 11.73 4.53
CA ARG A 59 0.15 13.07 4.91
C ARG A 59 -0.60 14.18 4.16
N ARG A 60 -0.80 14.02 2.85
CA ARG A 60 -1.56 14.99 2.05
C ARG A 60 -3.04 15.01 2.44
N ALA A 61 -3.64 13.86 2.69
CA ALA A 61 -5.02 13.78 3.18
C ALA A 61 -5.18 14.39 4.59
N ALA A 62 -4.17 14.28 5.45
CA ALA A 62 -4.17 14.93 6.77
C ALA A 62 -4.01 16.46 6.68
N GLU A 63 -3.21 16.96 5.74
CA GLU A 63 -3.10 18.40 5.46
C GLU A 63 -4.39 18.97 4.84
N GLU A 64 -5.02 18.26 3.92
CA GLU A 64 -6.33 18.64 3.37
C GLU A 64 -7.44 18.60 4.43
N ALA A 65 -7.44 17.59 5.31
CA ALA A 65 -8.39 17.52 6.42
C ALA A 65 -8.18 18.68 7.42
N ALA A 66 -6.93 19.02 7.75
CA ALA A 66 -6.62 20.15 8.63
C ALA A 66 -6.98 21.50 7.98
N ALA A 67 -6.78 21.66 6.68
CA ALA A 67 -7.18 22.86 5.94
C ALA A 67 -8.71 23.03 5.87
N LEU A 68 -9.47 21.93 5.72
CA LEU A 68 -10.93 21.95 5.75
C LEU A 68 -11.49 22.25 7.15
N GLU A 69 -10.80 21.81 8.22
CA GLU A 69 -11.17 22.12 9.61
C GLU A 69 -10.97 23.62 9.92
N ASP A 70 -9.89 24.22 9.42
CA ASP A 70 -9.59 25.66 9.59
C ASP A 70 -10.56 26.55 8.79
N GLU A 71 -10.94 26.13 7.57
CA GLU A 71 -11.93 26.83 6.73
C GLU A 71 -13.36 26.75 7.32
N ALA A 72 -13.72 25.60 7.90
CA ALA A 72 -15.00 25.40 8.59
C ALA A 72 -15.11 26.21 9.90
N TYR A 73 -13.99 26.51 10.56
CA TYR A 73 -13.95 27.37 11.75
C TYR A 73 -13.88 28.87 11.40
N SER A 74 -13.36 29.21 10.23
CA SER A 74 -13.18 30.59 9.73
C SER A 74 -14.45 31.21 9.13
N THR A 75 -15.44 30.42 8.72
CA THR A 75 -16.70 30.95 8.18
C THR A 75 -17.60 31.46 9.31
N PRO A 76 -17.80 32.78 9.48
CA PRO A 76 -18.75 33.28 10.46
C PRO A 76 -20.15 32.82 10.04
N ARG A 77 -20.87 32.19 10.97
CA ARG A 77 -22.30 31.90 10.81
C ARG A 77 -23.00 33.27 10.69
N VAL A 78 -23.30 33.67 9.46
CA VAL A 78 -24.11 34.85 9.20
C VAL A 78 -25.55 34.45 9.53
N GLU A 79 -26.01 34.88 10.70
CA GLU A 79 -27.43 34.79 11.11
C GLU A 79 -28.29 35.83 10.38
#